data_AF-A0A1M5R857-F1
#
_entry.id   AF-A0A1M5R857-F1
#
_cell.length_a   1.000
_cell.length_b   1.000
_cell.length_c   1.000
_cell.angle_alpha   90.00
_cell.angle_beta   90.00
_cell.angle_gamma   90.00
#
_symmetry.space_group_name_H-M   'P 1'
#
loop_
_entity.id
_entity.type
_entity.pdbx_description
1 polymer ?
#
loop_
_entity_poly.entity_id
_entity_poly.type
_entity_poly.pdbx_seq_one_letter_code
_entity_poly.pdbx_strand_id
1 'polypeptide(L)'
;MNEKKLKEYNILWERYEKAISNVLQNLANRGLEKVSIEELWIETSLPKDLILETFKRGNVIIPEEIKEILDKENIIWSVEK
;
A
#
# COMPACT_ATOMS: atom_id res chain seq x y z
N MET A 1 -21.69 -11.24 16.58
CA MET A 1 -20.31 -10.81 16.23
C MET A 1 -19.90 -9.71 17.21
N ASN A 2 -18.79 -9.86 17.94
CA ASN A 2 -18.38 -8.92 18.99
C ASN A 2 -17.79 -7.63 18.40
N GLU A 3 -18.34 -6.49 18.77
CA GLU A 3 -17.91 -5.14 18.35
C GLU A 3 -16.44 -4.84 18.69
N LYS A 4 -15.90 -5.46 19.74
CA LYS A 4 -14.46 -5.35 20.10
C LYS A 4 -13.53 -5.92 19.02
N LYS A 5 -13.87 -7.08 18.44
CA LYS A 5 -13.02 -7.71 17.40
C LYS A 5 -13.01 -6.89 16.10
N LEU A 6 -14.14 -6.25 15.76
CA LEU A 6 -14.24 -5.37 14.60
C LEU A 6 -13.38 -4.11 14.76
N LYS A 7 -13.35 -3.52 15.97
CA LYS A 7 -12.48 -2.37 16.26
C LYS A 7 -10.99 -2.70 16.18
N GLU A 8 -10.55 -3.80 16.79
CA GLU A 8 -9.14 -4.23 16.70
C GLU A 8 -8.71 -4.52 15.26
N TYR A 9 -9.60 -5.15 14.47
CA TYR A 9 -9.34 -5.41 13.07
C TYR A 9 -9.13 -4.11 12.29
N ASN A 10 -10.02 -3.13 12.43
CA ASN A 10 -9.89 -1.84 11.75
C ASN A 10 -8.61 -1.09 12.13
N ILE A 11 -8.23 -1.10 13.42
CA ILE A 11 -6.99 -0.46 13.89
C ILE A 11 -5.75 -1.10 13.24
N LEU A 12 -5.76 -2.41 13.03
CA LEU A 12 -4.67 -3.11 12.34
C LEU A 12 -4.54 -2.64 10.88
N TRP A 13 -5.67 -2.52 10.17
CA TRP A 13 -5.67 -2.10 8.77
C TRP A 13 -5.23 -0.65 8.59
N GLU A 14 -5.71 0.27 9.44
CA GLU A 14 -5.26 1.66 9.41
C GLU A 14 -3.74 1.78 9.61
N ARG A 15 -3.16 0.91 10.43
CA ARG A 15 -1.70 0.85 10.61
C ARG A 15 -0.98 0.39 9.34
N TYR A 16 -1.50 -0.63 8.66
CA TYR A 16 -0.94 -1.10 7.39
C TYR A 16 -1.06 -0.03 6.29
N GLU A 17 -2.22 0.61 6.18
CA GLU A 17 -2.48 1.70 5.23
C GLU A 17 -1.51 2.87 5.45
N LYS A 18 -1.31 3.28 6.71
CA LYS A 18 -0.32 4.31 7.06
C LYS A 18 1.11 3.88 6.75
N ALA A 19 1.48 2.63 7.06
CA ALA A 19 2.82 2.13 6.77
C ALA A 19 3.11 2.14 5.28
N ILE A 20 2.19 1.64 4.45
CA ILE A 20 2.33 1.62 2.98
C ILE A 20 2.36 3.04 2.44
N SER A 21 1.46 3.93 2.89
CA SER A 21 1.44 5.33 2.44
C SER A 21 2.74 6.05 2.76
N ASN A 22 3.31 5.83 3.94
CA ASN A 22 4.57 6.44 4.35
C ASN A 22 5.76 5.91 3.54
N VAL A 23 5.74 4.62 3.19
CA VAL A 23 6.74 4.04 2.28
C VAL A 23 6.59 4.61 0.88
N LEU A 24 5.39 4.66 0.33
CA LEU A 24 5.13 5.27 -0.98
C LEU A 24 5.61 6.72 -1.02
N GLN A 25 5.35 7.50 0.02
CA GLN A 25 5.85 8.87 0.13
C GLN A 25 7.39 8.92 0.15
N ASN A 26 8.05 8.00 0.86
CA ASN A 26 9.51 7.92 0.85
C ASN A 26 10.06 7.53 -0.53
N LEU A 27 9.41 6.62 -1.25
CA LEU A 27 9.81 6.25 -2.61
C LEU A 27 9.59 7.40 -3.59
N ALA A 28 8.46 8.10 -3.49
CA ALA A 28 8.17 9.33 -4.22
C ALA A 28 9.26 10.39 -3.97
N ASN A 29 9.59 10.68 -2.71
CA ASN A 29 10.67 11.60 -2.35
C ASN A 29 12.05 11.21 -2.89
N ARG A 30 12.28 9.92 -3.18
CA ARG A 30 13.50 9.40 -3.83
C ARG A 30 13.47 9.58 -5.35
N GLY A 31 12.37 10.09 -5.92
CA GLY A 31 12.15 10.28 -7.34
C GLY A 31 11.63 9.04 -8.08
N LEU A 32 11.08 8.06 -7.35
CA LEU A 32 10.46 6.91 -8.00
C LEU A 32 9.05 7.26 -8.49
N GLU A 33 8.80 7.08 -9.77
CA GLU A 33 7.46 7.20 -10.35
C GLU A 33 6.73 5.84 -10.41
N LYS A 34 7.49 4.74 -10.37
CA LYS A 34 6.97 3.38 -10.47
C LYS A 34 7.43 2.56 -9.28
N VAL A 35 6.49 1.96 -8.58
CA VAL A 35 6.76 1.18 -7.37
C VAL A 35 6.32 -0.25 -7.59
N SER A 36 7.17 -1.20 -7.22
CA SER A 36 6.80 -2.62 -7.28
C SER A 36 6.27 -3.08 -5.91
N ILE A 37 5.32 -4.02 -5.89
CA ILE A 37 4.89 -4.70 -4.64
C ILE A 37 6.08 -5.34 -3.92
N GLU A 38 7.11 -5.76 -4.65
CA GLU A 38 8.35 -6.28 -4.06
C GLU A 38 9.12 -5.21 -3.28
N GLU A 39 9.20 -3.98 -3.79
CA GLU A 39 9.82 -2.87 -3.06
C GLU A 39 9.01 -2.48 -1.84
N LEU A 40 7.68 -2.45 -1.97
CA LEU A 40 6.80 -2.23 -0.80
C LEU A 40 6.98 -3.34 0.23
N TRP A 41 7.12 -4.60 -0.18
CA TRP A 41 7.40 -5.69 0.72
C TRP A 41 8.73 -5.52 1.46
N ILE A 42 9.78 -5.11 0.76
CA ILE A 42 11.11 -4.86 1.34
C ILE A 42 11.05 -3.69 2.34
N GLU A 43 10.49 -2.56 1.94
CA GLU A 43 10.46 -1.35 2.77
C GLU A 43 9.47 -1.46 3.94
N THR A 44 8.28 -2.03 3.72
CA THR A 44 7.25 -2.16 4.77
C THR A 44 7.45 -3.40 5.65
N SER A 45 8.20 -4.40 5.19
CA SER A 45 8.29 -5.73 5.79
C SER A 45 6.93 -6.44 5.97
N LEU A 46 5.90 -6.04 5.22
CA LEU A 46 4.56 -6.64 5.26
C LEU A 46 4.41 -7.72 4.18
N PRO A 47 3.83 -8.88 4.47
CA PRO A 47 3.62 -9.92 3.45
C PRO A 47 2.85 -9.37 2.24
N LYS A 48 3.26 -9.80 1.04
CA LYS A 48 2.69 -9.33 -0.24
C LYS A 48 1.17 -9.45 -0.29
N ASP A 49 0.60 -10.52 0.26
CA ASP A 49 -0.85 -10.69 0.40
C ASP A 49 -1.51 -9.55 1.18
N LEU A 50 -0.95 -9.12 2.32
CA LEU A 50 -1.49 -8.00 3.11
C LEU A 50 -1.39 -6.68 2.35
N ILE A 51 -0.28 -6.46 1.63
CA ILE A 51 -0.11 -5.25 0.83
C ILE A 51 -1.20 -5.19 -0.26
N LEU A 52 -1.39 -6.29 -1.00
CA LEU A 52 -2.42 -6.41 -2.03
C LEU A 52 -3.83 -6.24 -1.46
N GLU A 53 -4.13 -6.85 -0.31
CA GLU A 53 -5.41 -6.62 0.38
C GLU A 53 -5.61 -5.16 0.77
N THR A 54 -4.54 -4.50 1.24
CA THR A 54 -4.61 -3.09 1.63
C THR A 54 -4.90 -2.20 0.41
N PHE A 55 -4.26 -2.46 -0.73
CA PHE A 55 -4.58 -1.77 -1.99
C PHE A 55 -6.01 -2.05 -2.47
N LYS A 56 -6.51 -3.30 -2.35
CA LYS A 56 -7.89 -3.65 -2.70
C LYS A 56 -8.93 -2.90 -1.88
N ARG A 57 -8.59 -2.51 -0.64
CA ARG A 57 -9.49 -1.71 0.22
C ARG A 57 -9.56 -0.24 -0.18
N GLY A 58 -8.61 0.24 -0.98
CA GLY A 58 -8.65 1.58 -1.58
C GLY A 58 -8.41 2.75 -0.62
N ASN A 59 -7.91 2.48 0.58
CA ASN A 59 -7.67 3.50 1.61
C ASN A 59 -6.18 3.91 1.71
N VAL A 60 -5.32 3.34 0.85
CA VAL A 60 -3.90 3.70 0.78
C VAL A 60 -3.78 5.08 0.12
N ILE A 61 -3.06 5.98 0.77
CA ILE A 61 -2.76 7.30 0.22
C ILE A 61 -1.51 7.15 -0.66
N ILE A 62 -1.70 7.40 -1.96
CA ILE A 62 -0.64 7.27 -2.95
C ILE A 62 -0.20 8.69 -3.34
N PRO A 63 1.10 9.03 -3.23
CA PRO A 63 1.61 10.34 -3.63
C PRO A 63 1.41 10.56 -5.13
N GLU A 64 1.24 11.82 -5.54
CA GLU A 64 1.08 12.21 -6.96
C GLU A 64 2.30 11.88 -7.83
N GLU A 65 3.47 11.76 -7.22
CA GLU A 65 4.71 11.36 -7.88
C GLU A 65 4.67 9.89 -8.33
N ILE A 66 3.96 9.02 -7.59
CA ILE A 66 3.80 7.63 -7.97
C ILE A 66 2.71 7.53 -9.04
N LYS A 67 3.13 7.18 -10.25
CA LYS A 67 2.24 6.98 -11.41
C LYS A 67 1.70 5.57 -11.48
N GLU A 68 2.51 4.58 -11.12
CA GLU A 68 2.18 3.17 -11.30
C GLU A 68 2.69 2.30 -10.16
N ILE A 69 1.85 1.33 -9.76
CA ILE A 69 2.20 0.27 -8.81
C ILE A 69 2.03 -1.09 -9.48
N LEU A 70 3.12 -1.85 -9.52
CA LEU A 70 3.24 -3.10 -10.28
C LEU A 70 3.46 -4.29 -9.35
N ASP A 71 2.73 -5.38 -9.56
CA ASP A 71 3.06 -6.69 -9.00
C ASP A 71 3.65 -7.59 -10.08
N LYS A 72 4.98 -7.67 -10.14
CA LYS A 72 5.75 -8.38 -11.17
C LYS A 72 5.47 -7.85 -12.58
N GLU A 73 4.36 -8.28 -13.18
CA GLU A 73 3.90 -7.96 -14.53
C GLU A 73 2.47 -7.40 -14.55
N ASN A 74 1.79 -7.35 -13.41
CA ASN A 74 0.40 -6.89 -13.29
C ASN A 74 0.35 -5.47 -12.71
N ILE A 75 -0.43 -4.59 -13.34
CA ILE A 75 -0.70 -3.26 -12.79
C ILE A 75 -1.73 -3.40 -11.67
N ILE A 76 -1.31 -3.15 -10.43
CA ILE A 76 -2.18 -3.15 -9.25
C ILE A 76 -2.90 -1.81 -9.12
N TRP A 77 -2.19 -0.72 -9.45
CA TRP A 77 -2.73 0.62 -9.40
C TRP A 77 -2.01 1.52 -10.41
N SER A 78 -2.75 2.42 -11.05
CA SER A 78 -2.22 3.44 -11.95
C SER A 78 -3.00 4.74 -11.78
N VAL A 79 -2.31 5.87 -11.88
CA VAL A 79 -2.95 7.20 -11.85
C VAL A 79 -3.78 7.47 -13.10
N GLU A 80 -3.45 6.84 -14.22
CA GLU A 80 -4.23 6.90 -15.46
C GLU A 80 -5.39 5.89 -15.41
N LYS A 81 -6.58 6.39 -15.09
CA LYS A 81 -7.85 5.76 -15.45
C LYS A 81 -8.92 6.79 -15.78
#